data_AF-A0A953X4R6-F1
#
_entry.id   AF-A0A953X4R6-F1
#
_cell.length_a   1.000
_cell.length_b   1.000
_cell.length_c   1.000
_cell.angle_alpha   90.00
_cell.angle_beta   90.00
_cell.angle_gamma   90.00
#
_symmetry.space_group_name_H-M   'P 1'
#
loop_
_entity.id
_entity.type
_entity.pdbx_description
1 polymer ?
#
loop_
_entity_poly.entity_id
_entity_poly.type
_entity_poly.pdbx_seq_one_letter_code
_entity_poly.pdbx_strand_id
1 'polypeptide(L)' 'MLRPDLLLQPTPKGLYCPPGDFYLDPVRGAVDRAVISHGHSDHARGGHGAVLSHPHTLAIMAARYGTNFAKSTQP' A
#
# COMPACT_ATOMS: atom_id res chain seq x y z
N MET A 1 8.81 7.44 -25.83
CA MET A 1 8.04 6.25 -25.42
C MET A 1 8.22 6.08 -23.91
N LEU A 2 7.15 5.85 -23.16
CA LEU A 2 7.22 5.74 -21.70
C LEU A 2 7.74 4.36 -21.31
N ARG A 3 8.68 4.29 -20.36
CA ARG A 3 9.28 3.05 -19.86
C ARG A 3 8.61 2.63 -18.55
N PRO A 4 7.87 1.50 -18.51
CA PRO A 4 7.14 1.07 -17.31
C PRO A 4 8.04 0.86 -16.08
N ASP A 5 9.28 0.44 -16.28
CA ASP A 5 10.31 0.27 -15.24
C ASP A 5 10.73 1.57 -14.55
N LEU A 6 10.45 2.73 -15.17
CA LEU A 6 10.62 4.04 -14.52
C LEU A 6 9.44 4.41 -13.63
N LEU A 7 8.29 3.72 -13.76
CA LEU A 7 7.10 3.95 -12.94
C LEU A 7 6.99 2.95 -11.79
N LEU A 8 7.23 1.66 -12.05
CA LEU A 8 7.11 0.61 -11.03
C LEU A 8 8.30 -0.34 -11.10
N GLN A 9 9.00 -0.44 -9.97
CA GLN A 9 10.19 -1.25 -9.79
C GLN A 9 9.88 -2.41 -8.85
N PRO A 10 10.10 -3.67 -9.26
CA PRO A 10 9.96 -4.81 -8.38
C PRO A 10 10.98 -4.72 -7.24
N THR A 11 10.51 -4.95 -6.02
CA THR A 11 11.37 -5.05 -4.83
C THR A 11 10.91 -6.24 -3.99
N PRO A 12 11.73 -6.71 -3.03
CA PRO A 12 11.29 -7.73 -2.06
C PRO A 12 10.08 -7.30 -1.21
N LYS A 13 9.78 -5.99 -1.13
CA LYS A 13 8.65 -5.45 -0.38
C LYS A 13 7.37 -5.32 -1.20
N GLY A 14 7.43 -5.35 -2.54
CA GLY A 14 6.33 -5.04 -3.45
C GLY A 14 6.79 -4.18 -4.63
N LEU A 15 5.86 -3.53 -5.35
CA LEU A 15 6.18 -2.63 -6.45
C LEU A 15 6.44 -1.21 -5.91
N TYR A 16 7.66 -0.70 -6.05
CA TYR A 16 8.00 0.67 -5.66
C TYR A 16 7.81 1.63 -6.83
N CYS A 17 7.18 2.78 -6.59
CA CYS A 17 7.01 3.86 -7.55
C CYS A 17 7.95 5.02 -7.21
N PRO A 18 9.11 5.18 -7.89
CA PRO A 18 10.03 6.28 -7.61
C PRO A 18 9.42 7.68 -7.80
N PRO A 19 8.66 7.96 -8.88
CA PRO A 19 8.07 9.29 -9.08
C PRO A 19 7.02 9.66 -8.03
N GLY A 20 6.29 8.67 -7.51
CA GLY A 20 5.26 8.86 -6.49
C GLY A 20 5.76 8.69 -5.06
N ASP A 21 6.96 8.13 -4.91
CA ASP A 21 7.58 7.70 -3.65
C ASP A 21 6.63 6.90 -2.75
N PHE A 22 6.10 5.78 -3.27
CA PHE A 22 5.23 4.87 -2.53
C PHE A 22 5.44 3.43 -2.98
N TYR A 23 4.98 2.47 -2.17
CA TYR A 23 4.84 1.07 -2.58
C TYR A 23 3.39 0.77 -2.93
N LEU A 24 3.16 0.17 -4.10
CA LEU A 24 1.90 -0.43 -4.48
C LEU A 24 1.86 -1.86 -3.93
N ASP A 25 0.81 -2.16 -3.17
CA ASP A 25 0.53 -3.47 -2.58
C ASP A 25 1.75 -4.13 -1.93
N PRO A 26 2.32 -3.52 -0.86
CA PRO A 26 3.47 -4.08 -0.19
C PRO A 26 3.14 -5.45 0.44
N VAL A 27 3.85 -6.48 -0.02
CA VAL A 27 3.65 -7.89 0.41
C VAL A 27 4.52 -8.28 1.61
N ARG A 28 5.60 -7.54 1.88
CA ARG A 28 6.57 -7.87 2.93
C ARG A 28 6.96 -6.66 3.78
N GLY A 29 6.61 -6.74 5.07
CA GLY A 29 6.95 -5.73 6.07
C GLY A 29 6.18 -4.42 5.92
N ALA A 30 6.39 -3.52 6.87
CA ALA A 30 5.84 -2.16 6.80
C ALA A 30 6.67 -1.27 5.86
N VAL A 31 6.01 -0.25 5.30
CA VAL A 31 6.58 0.79 4.44
C VAL A 31 6.01 2.13 4.88
N ASP A 32 6.67 3.21 4.52
CA ASP A 32 6.26 4.55 4.93
C ASP A 32 5.01 5.02 4.20
N ARG A 33 4.87 4.68 2.91
CA ARG A 33 3.73 5.06 2.06
C ARG A 33 3.27 3.85 1.25
N ALA A 34 2.05 3.39 1.51
CA ALA A 34 1.42 2.26 0.83
C ALA A 34 0.20 2.74 0.04
N VAL A 35 0.15 2.37 -1.24
CA VAL A 35 -1.08 2.40 -2.04
C VAL A 35 -1.61 0.96 -2.08
N ILE A 36 -2.83 0.76 -1.63
CA ILE A 36 -3.47 -0.56 -1.63
C ILE A 36 -4.52 -0.60 -2.72
N SER A 37 -4.37 -1.52 -3.67
CA SER A 37 -5.26 -1.64 -4.82
C SER A 37 -6.63 -2.19 -4.45
N HIS A 38 -6.69 -3.23 -3.60
CA HIS A 38 -7.94 -3.88 -3.18
C HIS A 38 -7.77 -4.68 -1.87
N GLY A 39 -8.91 -5.09 -1.28
CA GLY A 39 -9.00 -5.68 0.06
C GLY A 39 -8.63 -7.17 0.19
N HIS A 40 -7.86 -7.77 -0.72
CA HIS A 40 -7.36 -9.13 -0.49
C HIS A 40 -6.20 -9.14 0.52
N SER A 41 -6.05 -10.23 1.27
CA SER A 41 -5.12 -10.32 2.41
C SER A 41 -3.64 -10.38 2.01
N ASP A 42 -3.35 -10.73 0.77
CA ASP A 42 -2.02 -10.69 0.17
C ASP A 42 -1.56 -9.26 -0.18
N HIS A 43 -2.49 -8.34 -0.41
CA HIS A 43 -2.22 -6.92 -0.70
C HIS A 43 -2.46 -6.00 0.51
N ALA A 44 -3.67 -6.03 1.07
CA ALA A 44 -4.13 -5.11 2.11
C ALA A 44 -3.60 -5.49 3.50
N ARG A 45 -2.33 -5.21 3.78
CA ARG A 45 -1.67 -5.52 5.06
C ARG A 45 -1.58 -4.30 5.98
N GLY A 46 -1.59 -4.52 7.29
CA GLY A 46 -1.44 -3.45 8.31
C GLY A 46 0.02 -3.14 8.68
N GLY A 47 0.22 -2.04 9.40
CA GLY A 47 1.49 -1.60 9.97
C GLY A 47 2.22 -0.50 9.19
N HIS A 48 1.65 0.02 8.10
CA HIS A 48 2.27 1.03 7.26
C HIS A 48 2.21 2.44 7.88
N GLY A 49 3.05 3.37 7.40
CA GLY A 49 3.02 4.77 7.79
C GLY A 49 1.73 5.45 7.31
N ALA A 50 1.66 5.76 6.03
CA ALA A 50 0.48 6.29 5.37
C ALA A 50 -0.11 5.25 4.40
N VAL A 51 -1.44 5.08 4.42
CA VAL A 51 -2.15 4.19 3.51
C VAL A 51 -3.15 4.97 2.67
N LEU A 52 -3.02 4.89 1.35
CA LEU A 52 -4.00 5.39 0.39
C LEU A 52 -4.75 4.21 -0.23
N SER A 53 -6.08 4.22 -0.15
CA SER A 53 -6.93 3.22 -0.81
C SER A 53 -8.39 3.65 -0.81
N HIS A 54 -9.20 3.00 -1.65
CA HIS A 54 -10.64 3.18 -1.66
C HIS A 54 -11.26 3.01 -0.25
N PRO A 55 -12.29 3.80 0.14
CA PRO A 55 -12.89 3.73 1.47
C PRO A 55 -13.30 2.31 1.93
N HIS A 56 -13.85 1.50 1.03
CA HIS A 56 -14.21 0.11 1.34
C HIS A 56 -12.99 -0.77 1.65
N THR A 57 -11.87 -0.55 0.98
CA THR A 57 -10.62 -1.26 1.28
C THR A 57 -10.07 -0.83 2.64
N LEU A 58 -10.08 0.47 2.96
CA LEU A 58 -9.70 0.98 4.28
C LEU A 58 -10.57 0.38 5.39
N ALA A 59 -11.88 0.24 5.15
CA ALA A 59 -12.81 -0.41 6.09
C ALA A 59 -12.48 -1.90 6.29
N ILE A 60 -12.14 -2.63 5.22
CA ILE A 60 -11.66 -4.02 5.31
C ILE A 60 -10.37 -4.10 6.15
N MET A 61 -9.41 -3.18 5.91
CA MET A 61 -8.16 -3.13 6.66
C MET A 61 -8.39 -2.86 8.15
N ALA A 62 -9.26 -1.90 8.49
CA ALA A 62 -9.62 -1.59 9.87
C ALA A 62 -10.32 -2.76 10.57
N ALA A 63 -11.20 -3.47 9.86
CA ALA A 63 -11.89 -4.65 10.40
C ALA A 63 -10.91 -5.81 10.69
N ARG A 64 -9.85 -5.97 9.90
CA ARG A 64 -8.87 -7.05 10.07
C ARG A 64 -7.76 -6.74 11.06
N TYR A 65 -7.23 -5.53 11.05
CA TYR A 65 -6.00 -5.16 11.76
C TYR A 65 -6.23 -4.10 12.85
N GLY A 66 -7.49 -3.73 13.10
CA GLY A 66 -7.87 -2.65 14.00
C GLY A 66 -7.75 -1.27 13.37
N THR A 67 -8.34 -0.25 14.01
CA THR A 67 -8.36 1.14 13.51
C THR A 67 -6.98 1.78 13.43
N ASN A 68 -5.97 1.22 14.11
CA ASN A 68 -4.59 1.68 14.11
C ASN A 68 -3.70 0.92 13.10
N PHE A 69 -4.28 0.35 12.03
CA PHE A 69 -3.53 -0.38 11.01
C PHE A 69 -2.54 0.50 10.22
N ALA A 70 -2.66 1.82 10.29
CA ALA A 70 -1.72 2.78 9.71
C ALA A 70 -1.62 4.03 10.61
N LYS A 71 -0.55 4.82 10.47
CA LYS A 71 -0.43 6.12 11.17
C LYS A 71 -1.37 7.17 10.58
N SER A 72 -1.61 7.12 9.27
CA SER A 72 -2.59 7.97 8.58
C SER A 72 -3.23 7.22 7.42
N THR A 73 -4.48 7.55 7.10
CA THR A 73 -5.21 6.99 5.95
C THR A 73 -5.69 8.11 5.01
N GLN A 74 -5.72 7.81 3.72
CA GLN A 74 -6.28 8.67 2.68
C GLN A 74 -7.27 7.84 1.84
N PRO A 75 -8.58 8.19 1.82
CA PRO A 75 -9.57 7.55 0.97
C PRO A 75 -9.38 7.86 -0.52
#